data_AF-A0A7V1W0F0-F1
#
_entry.id   AF-A0A7V1W0F0-F1
#
_cell.length_a   1.000
_cell.length_b   1.000
_cell.length_c   1.000
_cell.angle_alpha   90.00
_cell.angle_beta   90.00
_cell.angle_gamma   90.00
#
_symmetry.space_group_name_H-M   'P 1'
#
loop_
_entity.id
_entity.type
_entity.pdbx_description
1 polymer ?
#
loop_
_entity_poly.entity_id
_entity_poly.type
_entity_poly.pdbx_seq_one_letter_code
_entity_poly.pdbx_strand_id
1 'polypeptide(L)'
;MVASHRAAGRGVRPRAAGRAAGISGGVGGEPAGTDPRLSTYVVVAYDIESNARRQRLVRLLEGFGERVQRSVFECDLNGRELSQLIARLRRFARPEDAIRVYRLPPHVAAATLILGGRPLVKTDDVLII
;
A
#
# COMPACT_ATOMS: atom_id res chain seq x y z
N MET A 1 -33.17 -49.40 35.05
CA MET A 1 -33.01 -48.27 36.00
C MET A 1 -31.51 -48.22 36.29
N VAL A 2 -30.70 -47.44 35.59
CA VAL A 2 -30.37 -46.03 35.87
C VAL A 2 -29.64 -45.44 34.65
N ALA A 3 -29.91 -44.16 34.39
CA ALA A 3 -29.39 -43.20 33.41
C ALA A 3 -27.96 -43.45 32.88
N SER A 4 -27.71 -43.43 31.55
CA SER A 4 -27.63 -42.24 30.68
C SER A 4 -26.76 -41.10 31.26
N HIS A 5 -25.45 -41.15 31.00
CA HIS A 5 -24.59 -39.98 31.08
C HIS A 5 -24.10 -39.60 29.68
N ARG A 6 -24.81 -38.64 29.08
CA ARG A 6 -24.31 -37.77 28.01
C ARG A 6 -23.13 -36.96 28.57
N ALA A 7 -21.95 -37.11 27.95
CA ALA A 7 -20.92 -36.08 27.97
C ALA A 7 -20.93 -35.39 26.60
N ALA A 8 -21.69 -34.31 26.50
CA ALA A 8 -21.67 -33.42 25.35
C ALA A 8 -20.35 -32.63 25.38
N GLY A 9 -19.39 -33.01 24.55
CA GLY A 9 -18.24 -32.17 24.24
C GLY A 9 -18.75 -30.84 23.65
N ARG A 10 -18.31 -29.72 24.22
CA ARG A 10 -18.54 -28.38 23.64
C ARG A 10 -17.73 -28.26 22.35
N GLY A 11 -18.28 -28.79 21.26
CA GLY A 11 -17.82 -28.53 19.92
C GLY A 11 -18.01 -27.05 19.61
N VAL A 12 -16.90 -26.37 19.40
CA VAL A 12 -16.83 -25.00 18.90
C VAL A 12 -17.74 -24.88 17.67
N ARG A 13 -18.75 -24.01 17.76
CA ARG A 13 -19.58 -23.68 16.59
C ARG A 13 -18.67 -23.06 15.53
N PRO A 14 -18.73 -23.49 14.25
CA PRO A 14 -18.06 -22.76 13.19
C PRO A 14 -18.68 -21.37 13.15
N ARG A 15 -17.83 -20.36 13.41
CA ARG A 15 -18.21 -18.96 13.26
C ARG A 15 -18.62 -18.80 11.81
N ALA A 16 -19.87 -18.39 11.59
CA ALA A 16 -20.46 -18.21 10.28
C ALA A 16 -19.46 -17.49 9.36
N ALA A 17 -19.25 -18.07 8.16
CA ALA A 17 -18.56 -17.44 7.06
C ALA A 17 -19.27 -16.12 6.74
N GLY A 18 -18.84 -15.05 7.40
CA GLY A 18 -19.17 -13.69 7.02
C GLY A 18 -18.66 -13.53 5.60
N ARG A 19 -19.60 -13.39 4.68
CA ARG A 19 -19.36 -13.16 3.25
C ARG A 19 -18.15 -12.25 3.11
N ALA A 20 -17.08 -12.78 2.54
CA ALA A 20 -16.03 -11.94 1.99
C ALA A 20 -16.75 -11.03 0.99
N ALA A 21 -16.91 -9.76 1.38
CA ALA A 21 -17.22 -8.71 0.43
C ALA A 21 -16.05 -8.73 -0.55
N GLY A 22 -16.24 -9.42 -1.67
CA GLY A 22 -15.38 -9.30 -2.81
C GLY A 22 -15.37 -7.83 -3.17
N ILE A 23 -14.27 -7.14 -2.87
CA ILE A 23 -13.89 -5.93 -3.58
C ILE A 23 -13.33 -6.37 -4.94
N SER A 24 -14.22 -6.95 -5.75
CA SER A 24 -14.05 -6.99 -7.18
C SER A 24 -14.35 -5.60 -7.71
N GLY A 25 -13.34 -4.93 -8.27
CA GLY A 25 -13.58 -3.82 -9.21
C GLY A 25 -12.84 -2.53 -8.91
N GLY A 26 -11.77 -2.29 -9.68
CA GLY A 26 -11.46 -0.95 -10.21
C GLY A 26 -10.76 0.04 -9.29
N VAL A 27 -9.43 -0.04 -9.19
CA VAL A 27 -8.62 1.15 -8.86
C VAL A 27 -8.39 1.92 -10.16
N GLY A 28 -9.43 2.64 -10.58
CA GLY A 28 -9.45 3.46 -11.79
C GLY A 28 -10.26 4.74 -11.67
N GLY A 29 -10.65 5.14 -10.46
CA GLY A 29 -11.27 6.43 -10.20
C GLY A 29 -10.26 7.39 -9.57
N GLU A 30 -9.88 8.43 -10.30
CA GLU A 30 -9.37 9.65 -9.69
C GLU A 30 -10.42 10.14 -8.68
N PRO A 31 -10.08 10.34 -7.38
CA PRO A 31 -11.01 10.99 -6.47
C PRO A 31 -11.22 12.42 -6.98
N ALA A 32 -12.46 12.69 -7.41
CA ALA A 32 -12.92 14.00 -7.81
C ALA A 32 -12.58 15.00 -6.69
N GLY A 33 -11.61 15.90 -6.95
CA GLY A 33 -11.21 16.96 -6.01
C GLY A 33 -9.73 17.05 -5.65
N THR A 34 -8.83 16.24 -6.22
CA THR A 34 -7.38 16.46 -6.01
C THR A 34 -6.91 17.60 -6.91
N ASP A 35 -6.66 18.78 -6.33
CA ASP A 35 -5.97 19.86 -7.06
C ASP A 35 -4.61 19.34 -7.55
N PRO A 36 -4.30 19.41 -8.85
CA PRO A 36 -3.03 18.93 -9.41
C PRO A 36 -1.79 19.62 -8.85
N ARG A 37 -1.94 20.74 -8.12
CA ARG A 37 -0.86 21.44 -7.42
C ARG A 37 -0.60 20.94 -6.00
N LEU A 38 -1.54 20.20 -5.41
CA LEU A 38 -1.37 19.66 -4.07
C LEU A 38 -0.59 18.35 -4.12
N SER A 39 0.39 18.24 -3.22
CA SER A 39 1.17 17.03 -3.06
C SER A 39 0.35 15.96 -2.33
N THR A 40 0.51 14.72 -2.75
CA THR A 40 -0.14 13.53 -2.19
C THR A 40 0.95 12.59 -1.74
N TYR A 41 0.87 12.17 -0.47
CA TYR A 41 1.75 11.13 0.05
C TYR A 41 1.33 9.76 -0.48
N VAL A 42 2.26 9.03 -1.05
CA VAL A 42 2.01 7.76 -1.71
C VAL A 42 2.97 6.71 -1.19
N VAL A 43 2.43 5.56 -0.78
CA VAL A 43 3.23 4.38 -0.42
C VAL A 43 3.09 3.34 -1.53
N VAL A 44 4.21 2.89 -2.08
CA VAL A 44 4.27 1.80 -3.05
C VAL A 44 4.89 0.58 -2.38
N ALA A 45 4.09 -0.45 -2.13
CA ALA A 45 4.55 -1.74 -1.63
C ALA A 45 4.55 -2.77 -2.76
N TYR A 46 5.60 -3.59 -2.85
CA TYR A 46 5.70 -4.60 -3.90
C TYR A 46 6.26 -5.94 -3.42
N ASP A 47 5.79 -7.01 -4.05
CA ASP A 47 6.35 -8.35 -3.95
C ASP A 47 6.61 -8.90 -5.35
N ILE A 48 7.90 -9.12 -5.65
CA ILE A 48 8.40 -9.54 -6.96
C ILE A 48 9.53 -10.54 -6.74
N GLU A 49 9.30 -11.77 -7.19
CA GLU A 49 10.21 -12.90 -7.04
C GLU A 49 11.52 -12.67 -7.82
N SER A 50 11.41 -12.29 -9.09
CA SER A 50 12.58 -12.09 -9.95
C SER A 50 13.45 -10.92 -9.49
N ASN A 51 14.67 -11.22 -9.04
CA ASN A 51 15.66 -10.22 -8.62
C ASN A 51 15.93 -9.16 -9.69
N ALA A 52 16.07 -9.57 -10.95
CA ALA A 52 16.32 -8.66 -12.06
C ALA A 52 15.16 -7.70 -12.29
N ARG A 53 13.91 -8.18 -12.21
CA ARG A 53 12.72 -7.33 -12.34
C ARG A 53 12.56 -6.40 -11.15
N ARG A 54 12.75 -6.91 -9.94
CA ARG A 54 12.73 -6.10 -8.72
C ARG A 54 13.74 -4.95 -8.80
N GLN A 55 14.95 -5.19 -9.29
CA GLN A 55 15.94 -4.12 -9.47
C GLN A 55 15.51 -3.08 -10.51
N ARG A 56 14.81 -3.49 -11.58
CA ARG A 56 14.23 -2.55 -12.56
C ARG A 56 13.11 -1.71 -11.95
N LEU A 57 12.26 -2.32 -11.11
CA LEU A 57 11.21 -1.58 -10.40
C LEU A 57 11.81 -0.56 -9.42
N VAL A 58 12.84 -0.95 -8.66
CA VAL A 58 13.58 -0.05 -7.77
C VAL A 58 14.07 1.18 -8.53
N ARG A 59 14.77 1.00 -9.65
CA ARG A 59 15.24 2.13 -10.49
C ARG A 59 14.11 2.99 -11.06
N LEU A 60 12.95 2.39 -11.32
CA LEU A 60 11.78 3.13 -11.77
C LEU A 60 11.24 4.01 -10.64
N LEU A 61 11.14 3.48 -9.43
CA LEU A 61 10.57 4.13 -8.25
C LEU A 61 11.51 5.18 -7.62
N GLU A 62 12.84 5.02 -7.74
CA GLU A 62 13.84 6.02 -7.33
C GLU A 62 13.64 7.38 -8.03
N GLY A 63 12.97 7.42 -9.19
CA GLY A 63 12.61 8.67 -9.86
C GLY A 63 11.34 9.35 -9.31
N PHE A 64 10.68 8.77 -8.31
CA PHE A 64 9.42 9.26 -7.73
C PHE A 64 9.47 9.39 -6.22
N GLY A 65 10.37 8.70 -5.53
CA GLY A 65 10.42 8.73 -4.08
C GLY A 65 11.54 7.90 -3.50
N GLU A 66 11.49 7.72 -2.20
CA GLU A 66 12.57 7.15 -1.40
C GLU A 66 12.27 5.71 -1.01
N ARG A 67 13.31 4.87 -1.04
CA ARG A 67 13.21 3.46 -0.66
C ARG A 67 13.37 3.30 0.85
N VAL A 68 12.24 3.18 1.56
CA VAL A 68 12.22 3.10 3.03
C VAL A 68 12.40 1.67 3.56
N GLN A 69 12.04 0.65 2.78
CA GLN A 69 12.26 -0.76 3.09
C GLN A 69 12.67 -1.54 1.85
N ARG A 70 13.05 -2.82 2.02
CA ARG A 70 13.41 -3.70 0.90
C ARG A 70 12.34 -3.73 -0.19
N SER A 71 11.07 -3.64 0.18
CA SER A 71 9.92 -3.81 -0.71
C SER A 71 8.91 -2.66 -0.64
N VAL A 72 9.30 -1.51 -0.08
CA VAL A 72 8.42 -0.35 0.12
C VAL A 72 9.15 0.93 -0.28
N PHE A 73 8.44 1.76 -1.05
CA PHE A 73 8.81 3.14 -1.37
C PHE A 73 7.76 4.11 -0.83
N GLU A 74 8.22 5.28 -0.46
CA GLU A 74 7.37 6.40 -0.08
C GLU A 74 7.67 7.60 -0.98
N CYS A 75 6.62 8.23 -1.49
CA CYS A 75 6.71 9.27 -2.50
C CYS A 75 5.83 10.46 -2.07
N ASP A 76 6.30 11.68 -2.27
CA ASP A 76 5.47 12.88 -2.20
C ASP A 76 5.26 13.41 -3.62
N LEU A 77 4.04 13.26 -4.14
CA LEU A 77 3.76 13.42 -5.57
C LEU A 77 2.61 14.38 -5.80
N ASN A 78 2.78 15.31 -6.74
CA ASN A 78 1.62 16.05 -7.27
C ASN A 78 0.78 15.17 -8.21
N GLY A 79 -0.39 15.66 -8.64
CA GLY A 79 -1.33 14.88 -9.45
C GLY A 79 -0.75 14.39 -10.79
N ARG A 80 0.16 15.17 -11.40
CA ARG A 80 0.81 14.79 -12.66
C ARG A 80 1.81 13.66 -12.45
N GLU A 81 2.64 13.76 -11.42
CA GLU A 81 3.64 12.75 -11.10
C GLU A 81 3.00 11.43 -10.68
N LEU A 82 1.92 11.49 -9.89
CA LEU A 82 1.14 10.32 -9.54
C LEU A 82 0.57 9.62 -10.79
N SER A 83 -0.02 10.40 -11.71
CA SER A 83 -0.53 9.85 -12.98
C SER A 83 0.57 9.17 -13.79
N GLN A 84 1.77 9.79 -13.85
CA GLN A 84 2.92 9.23 -14.54
C GLN A 84 3.43 7.94 -13.88
N LEU A 85 3.50 7.92 -12.53
CA LEU A 85 3.88 6.74 -11.76
C LEU A 85 2.92 5.58 -12.06
N ILE A 86 1.61 5.80 -11.94
CA ILE A 86 0.59 4.78 -12.22
C ILE A 86 0.69 4.26 -13.65
N ALA A 87 0.89 5.13 -14.64
CA ALA A 87 1.05 4.71 -16.03
C ALA A 87 2.31 3.84 -16.23
N ARG A 88 3.43 4.19 -15.61
CA ARG A 88 4.67 3.40 -15.68
C ARG A 88 4.54 2.06 -14.96
N LEU A 89 3.90 2.02 -13.80
CA LEU A 89 3.63 0.79 -13.06
C LEU A 89 2.72 -0.17 -13.84
N ARG A 90 1.65 0.35 -14.46
CA ARG A 90 0.76 -0.45 -15.33
C ARG A 90 1.48 -1.10 -16.50
N ARG A 91 2.48 -0.41 -17.08
CA ARG A 91 3.31 -0.96 -18.16
C ARG A 91 4.37 -1.94 -17.67
N PHE A 92 4.81 -1.79 -16.42
CA PHE A 92 5.84 -2.63 -15.82
C PHE A 92 5.31 -3.95 -15.27
N ALA A 93 4.13 -3.91 -14.62
CA ALA A 93 3.55 -5.01 -13.90
C ALA A 93 3.21 -6.19 -14.81
N ARG A 94 3.45 -7.41 -14.30
CA ARG A 94 2.99 -8.66 -14.89
C ARG A 94 2.00 -9.36 -13.94
N PRO A 95 1.22 -10.34 -14.43
CA PRO A 95 0.22 -11.03 -13.62
C PRO A 95 0.74 -11.64 -12.32
N GLU A 96 2.00 -12.08 -12.30
CA GLU A 96 2.66 -12.66 -11.13
C GLU A 96 3.19 -11.64 -10.12
N ASP A 97 3.26 -10.35 -10.48
CA ASP A 97 3.76 -9.31 -9.57
C ASP A 97 2.62 -8.80 -8.68
N ALA A 98 2.91 -8.61 -7.39
CA ALA A 98 2.00 -7.90 -6.50
C ALA A 98 2.52 -6.49 -6.23
N ILE A 99 1.94 -5.47 -6.85
CA ILE A 99 2.26 -4.06 -6.61
C ILE A 99 1.02 -3.34 -6.08
N ARG A 100 1.15 -2.65 -4.94
CA ARG A 100 0.08 -1.89 -4.30
C ARG A 100 0.50 -0.44 -4.13
N VAL A 101 -0.42 0.47 -4.42
CA VAL A 101 -0.23 1.92 -4.30
C VAL A 101 -1.28 2.46 -3.34
N TYR A 102 -0.83 3.02 -2.22
CA TYR A 102 -1.68 3.62 -1.20
C TYR A 102 -1.51 5.13 -1.25
N ARG A 103 -2.60 5.87 -1.46
CA ARG A 103 -2.63 7.32 -1.29
C ARG A 103 -2.99 7.61 0.16
N LEU A 104 -2.08 8.25 0.90
CA LEU A 104 -2.29 8.60 2.30
C LEU A 104 -2.64 10.09 2.39
N PRO A 105 -3.79 10.44 2.98
CA PRO A 105 -4.07 11.83 3.35
C PRO A 105 -2.98 12.36 4.30
N PRO A 106 -2.69 13.67 4.30
CA PRO A 106 -1.60 14.25 5.09
C PRO A 106 -1.64 13.88 6.58
N HIS A 107 -2.83 13.87 7.19
CA HIS A 107 -3.00 13.51 8.60
C HIS A 107 -2.71 12.04 8.89
N VAL A 108 -2.97 11.13 7.94
CA VAL A 108 -2.65 9.70 8.08
C VAL A 108 -1.16 9.48 7.90
N ALA A 109 -0.55 10.12 6.90
CA ALA A 109 0.89 10.05 6.68
C ALA A 109 1.68 10.54 7.90
N ALA A 110 1.28 11.68 8.49
CA ALA A 110 1.89 12.22 9.69
C ALA A 110 1.75 11.33 10.94
N ALA A 111 0.73 10.47 10.98
CA ALA A 111 0.50 9.54 12.09
C ALA A 111 1.27 8.21 11.94
N THR A 112 2.11 8.07 10.91
CA THR A 112 2.87 6.84 10.66
C THR A 112 3.87 6.58 11.79
N LEU A 113 3.74 5.41 12.43
CA LEU A 113 4.67 4.96 13.46
C LEU A 113 5.84 4.19 12.83
N ILE A 114 7.06 4.68 13.04
CA ILE A 114 8.28 4.04 12.56
C ILE A 114 8.97 3.36 13.75
N LEU A 115 9.09 2.04 13.68
CA LEU A 115 9.80 1.23 14.69
C LEU A 115 11.06 0.62 14.06
N GLY A 116 12.21 1.26 14.32
CA GLY A 116 13.50 0.88 13.71
C GLY A 116 13.62 1.31 12.23
N GLY A 117 14.83 1.22 11.69
CA GLY A 117 15.15 1.73 10.35
C GLY A 117 15.54 3.21 10.36
N ARG A 118 15.67 3.81 9.17
CA ARG A 118 16.02 5.24 9.06
C ARG A 118 14.75 6.09 9.20
N PRO A 119 14.78 7.19 9.98
CA PRO A 119 13.70 8.17 9.98
C PRO A 119 13.51 8.72 8.58
N LEU A 120 12.28 9.12 8.26
CA LEU A 120 12.04 9.91 7.06
C LEU A 120 12.80 11.23 7.20
N VAL A 121 13.69 11.52 6.27
CA VAL A 121 14.13 12.88 6.05
C VAL A 121 12.96 13.55 5.33
N LYS A 122 12.09 14.21 6.08
CA LYS A 122 11.27 15.25 5.48
C LYS A 122 12.24 16.28 4.93
N THR A 123 12.18 16.55 3.63
CA THR A 123 12.72 17.82 3.13
C THR A 123 11.84 18.87 3.79
N ASP A 124 12.36 19.54 4.80
CA ASP A 124 11.69 20.68 5.40
C ASP A 124 11.28 21.65 4.29
N ASP A 125 10.07 22.20 4.38
CA ASP A 125 9.70 23.37 3.61
C ASP A 125 10.76 24.44 3.90
N VAL A 126 11.71 24.61 2.98
CA VAL A 126 12.71 25.67 3.09
C VAL A 126 11.97 26.99 2.88
N LEU A 127 11.49 27.56 3.98
CA LEU A 127 11.04 28.94 4.01
C LEU A 127 12.30 29.81 3.97
N ILE A 128 12.75 30.14 2.76
CA ILE A 128 13.70 31.25 2.58
C ILE A 128 12.90 32.53 2.85
N ILE A 129 13.06 33.09 4.04
CA ILE A 129 12.65 34.45 4.41
C ILE A 129 13.88 35.34 4.48
#